data_AF-A0A2B7WL58-F1
#
_entry.id   AF-A0A2B7WL58-F1
#
_cell.length_a   1.000
_cell.length_b   1.000
_cell.length_c   1.000
_cell.angle_alpha   90.00
_cell.angle_beta   90.00
_cell.angle_gamma   90.00
#
_symmetry.space_group_name_H-M   'P 1'
#
loop_
_entity.id
_entity.type
_entity.pdbx_description
1 polymer ?
#
loop_
_entity_poly.entity_id
_entity_poly.type
_entity_poly.pdbx_seq_one_letter_code
_entity_poly.pdbx_strand_id
1 'polypeptide(L)'
;MSGRQSLETICRGPFRDETELYRSLIFAFSQHIQLLPLEHHKFFAPVPVKTEYSSFSAYRSATDLWNDFVTVGCKIDSSENRLDYYIYQYGVFAGLFSVNELYTLVYGEVSEGISSLFEQQRAKEDVVAMRALFAEDDQSPAYIKRQETEYFNAVGWDRNAISKTLTVMCELNKKFVADSRLWRWLMKAVPPSGWIEDRK
;
A
#
# COMPACT_ATOMS: atom_id res chain seq x y z
N MET A 1 -8.71 18.80 9.67
CA MET A 1 -8.54 17.61 8.82
C MET A 1 -9.87 17.37 8.12
N SER A 2 -9.91 17.45 6.79
CA SER A 2 -11.12 17.10 6.02
C SER A 2 -11.22 15.58 5.95
N GLY A 3 -12.31 15.02 6.46
CA GLY A 3 -12.58 13.58 6.39
C GLY A 3 -13.47 13.22 5.20
N ARG A 4 -13.83 11.94 5.04
CA ARG A 4 -14.73 11.44 3.97
C ARG A 4 -16.07 12.18 3.84
N GLN A 5 -16.49 12.89 4.88
CA GLN A 5 -17.71 13.69 4.90
C GLN A 5 -17.57 15.04 4.17
N SER A 6 -16.36 15.54 3.95
CA SER A 6 -16.12 16.82 3.25
C SER A 6 -16.13 16.71 1.72
N LEU A 7 -16.31 15.51 1.18
CA LEU A 7 -16.43 15.29 -0.26
C LEU A 7 -17.88 15.54 -0.66
N GLU A 8 -18.18 16.80 -0.99
CA GLU A 8 -19.53 17.31 -1.28
C GLU A 8 -20.13 16.74 -2.58
N THR A 9 -19.29 16.25 -3.49
CA THR A 9 -19.69 15.78 -4.82
C THR A 9 -20.11 14.31 -4.87
N ILE A 10 -19.99 13.56 -3.76
CA ILE A 10 -20.35 12.14 -3.72
C ILE A 10 -21.86 11.98 -3.53
N CYS A 11 -22.53 11.29 -4.46
CA CYS A 11 -23.94 10.92 -4.35
C CYS A 11 -24.14 9.89 -3.22
N ARG A 12 -24.74 10.26 -2.09
CA ARG A 12 -24.94 9.33 -0.96
C ARG A 12 -26.26 8.54 -1.04
N GLY A 13 -26.93 8.63 -2.18
CA GLY A 13 -28.25 8.05 -2.42
C GLY A 13 -29.40 9.00 -2.04
N PRO A 14 -30.65 8.49 -2.03
CA PRO A 14 -31.02 7.12 -2.35
C PRO A 14 -30.69 6.75 -3.81
N PHE A 15 -30.29 5.50 -4.03
CA PHE A 15 -29.94 4.98 -5.36
C PHE A 15 -31.16 4.26 -5.97
N ARG A 16 -31.35 4.40 -7.29
CA ARG A 16 -32.47 3.80 -8.02
C ARG A 16 -32.25 2.32 -8.32
N ASP A 17 -31.00 1.94 -8.52
CA ASP A 17 -30.57 0.57 -8.82
C ASP A 17 -29.11 0.33 -8.38
N GLU A 18 -28.66 -0.92 -8.51
CA GLU A 18 -27.30 -1.32 -8.17
C GLU A 18 -26.25 -0.61 -9.03
N THR A 19 -26.54 -0.27 -10.28
CA THR A 19 -25.60 0.42 -11.16
C THR A 19 -25.29 1.83 -10.64
N GLU A 20 -26.32 2.56 -10.20
CA GLU A 20 -26.16 3.89 -9.60
C GLU A 20 -25.40 3.82 -8.27
N LEU A 21 -25.70 2.82 -7.43
CA LEU A 21 -24.94 2.53 -6.22
C LEU A 21 -23.46 2.28 -6.52
N TYR A 22 -23.13 1.39 -7.45
CA TYR A 22 -21.75 1.06 -7.80
C TYR A 22 -21.01 2.25 -8.39
N ARG A 23 -21.64 3.02 -9.28
CA ARG A 23 -21.05 4.25 -9.82
C ARG A 23 -20.72 5.25 -8.73
N SER A 24 -21.60 5.42 -7.74
CA SER A 24 -21.33 6.32 -6.63
C SER A 24 -20.22 5.81 -5.71
N LEU A 25 -20.20 4.51 -5.39
CA LEU A 25 -19.13 3.90 -4.61
C LEU A 25 -17.76 4.04 -5.29
N ILE A 26 -17.72 3.83 -6.61
CA ILE A 26 -16.53 4.02 -7.45
C ILE A 26 -16.11 5.50 -7.40
N PHE A 27 -17.02 6.43 -7.66
CA PHE A 27 -16.69 7.85 -7.60
C PHE A 27 -16.16 8.27 -6.22
N ALA A 28 -16.80 7.81 -5.14
CA ALA A 28 -16.34 8.02 -3.77
C ALA A 28 -14.93 7.46 -3.54
N PHE A 29 -14.67 6.25 -4.01
CA PHE A 29 -13.37 5.60 -3.89
C PHE A 29 -12.28 6.34 -4.68
N SER A 30 -12.57 6.78 -5.91
CA SER A 30 -11.65 7.62 -6.69
C SER A 30 -11.33 8.90 -5.94
N GLN A 31 -12.35 9.61 -5.43
CA GLN A 31 -12.14 10.85 -4.70
C GLN A 31 -11.34 10.61 -3.41
N HIS A 32 -11.51 9.47 -2.73
CA HIS A 32 -10.67 9.12 -1.58
C HIS A 32 -9.21 8.90 -1.97
N ILE A 33 -8.95 8.13 -3.03
CA ILE A 33 -7.59 7.88 -3.53
C ILE A 33 -6.90 9.18 -3.96
N GLN A 34 -7.67 10.12 -4.52
CA GLN A 34 -7.12 11.36 -5.06
C GLN A 34 -6.93 12.41 -3.97
N LEU A 35 -7.88 12.56 -3.05
CA LEU A 35 -7.95 13.76 -2.20
C LEU A 35 -7.70 13.51 -0.72
N LEU A 36 -7.75 12.25 -0.26
CA LEU A 36 -7.57 11.93 1.15
C LEU A 36 -6.24 11.19 1.38
N PRO A 37 -5.68 11.26 2.60
CA PRO A 37 -4.60 10.37 3.00
C PRO A 37 -5.06 8.91 2.91
N LEU A 38 -4.19 8.03 2.39
CA LEU A 38 -4.43 6.58 2.36
C LEU A 38 -4.18 5.93 3.72
N GLU A 39 -3.71 6.68 4.71
CA GLU A 39 -3.51 6.29 6.11
C GLU A 39 -2.61 5.07 6.31
N HIS A 40 -3.18 3.86 6.41
CA HIS A 40 -2.43 2.61 6.64
C HIS A 40 -2.45 1.69 5.42
N HIS A 41 -2.89 2.19 4.27
CA HIS A 41 -3.23 1.33 3.14
C HIS A 41 -2.19 1.45 2.01
N LYS A 42 -1.26 0.49 1.95
CA LYS A 42 -0.38 0.27 0.78
C LYS A 42 -0.88 -0.95 -0.01
N PHE A 43 -1.16 -0.76 -1.30
CA PHE A 43 -1.77 -1.81 -2.12
C PHE A 43 -0.95 -3.11 -2.17
N PHE A 44 0.32 -3.03 -2.55
CA PHE A 44 1.26 -4.17 -2.60
C PHE A 44 2.01 -4.43 -1.29
N ALA A 45 1.50 -3.92 -0.16
CA ALA A 45 1.99 -4.26 1.17
C ALA A 45 0.81 -4.23 2.14
N PRO A 46 -0.04 -5.27 2.14
CA PRO A 46 -1.18 -5.32 3.03
C PRO A 46 -0.73 -5.23 4.49
N VAL A 47 -1.53 -4.54 5.31
CA VAL A 47 -1.28 -4.46 6.75
C VAL A 47 -1.33 -5.88 7.34
N PRO A 48 -0.37 -6.27 8.19
CA PRO A 48 -0.42 -7.56 8.88
C PRO A 48 -1.76 -7.77 9.58
N VAL A 49 -2.32 -8.98 9.47
CA VAL A 49 -3.60 -9.34 10.09
C VAL A 49 -3.35 -10.26 11.28
N LYS A 50 -3.88 -9.90 12.46
CA LYS A 50 -3.62 -10.60 13.72
C LYS A 50 -3.85 -12.12 13.67
N THR A 51 -4.90 -12.56 12.97
CA THR A 51 -5.26 -13.98 12.86
C THR A 51 -4.29 -14.82 12.04
N GLU A 52 -3.38 -14.20 11.27
CA GLU A 52 -2.37 -14.88 10.45
C GLU A 52 -1.09 -15.23 11.23
N TYR A 53 -0.99 -14.82 12.50
CA TYR A 53 0.18 -15.01 13.34
C TYR A 53 -0.14 -15.88 14.56
N SER A 54 0.80 -16.76 14.92
CA SER A 54 0.65 -17.69 16.03
C SER A 54 0.68 -17.03 17.41
N SER A 55 1.15 -15.79 17.51
CA SER A 55 1.23 -15.04 18.76
C SER A 55 1.09 -13.54 18.53
N PHE A 56 0.67 -12.82 19.57
CA PHE A 56 0.62 -11.36 19.54
C PHE A 56 2.00 -10.72 19.35
N SER A 57 3.06 -11.34 19.89
CA SER A 57 4.44 -10.88 19.68
C SER A 57 4.84 -10.96 18.21
N ALA A 58 4.55 -12.07 17.54
CA ALA A 58 4.86 -12.23 16.11
C ALA A 58 4.05 -11.27 15.23
N TYR A 59 2.76 -11.07 15.56
CA TYR A 59 1.94 -10.04 14.91
C TYR A 59 2.55 -8.65 15.06
N ARG A 60 2.91 -8.26 16.30
CA ARG A 60 3.52 -6.96 16.59
C ARG A 60 4.83 -6.75 15.83
N SER A 61 5.72 -7.73 15.81
CA SER A 61 6.98 -7.66 15.07
C SER A 61 6.74 -7.53 13.56
N ALA A 62 5.74 -8.21 13.01
CA ALA A 62 5.37 -8.03 11.61
C ALA A 62 4.81 -6.63 11.33
N THR A 63 3.97 -6.09 12.23
CA THR A 63 3.49 -4.69 12.13
C THR A 63 4.64 -3.70 12.20
N ASP A 64 5.62 -3.93 13.07
CA ASP A 64 6.82 -3.12 13.20
C ASP A 64 7.63 -3.11 11.88
N LEU A 65 7.89 -4.28 11.28
CA LEU A 65 8.56 -4.39 9.98
C LEU A 65 7.76 -3.73 8.85
N TRP A 66 6.43 -3.87 8.87
CA TRP A 66 5.56 -3.23 7.89
C TRP A 66 5.63 -1.70 8.01
N ASN A 67 5.59 -1.16 9.23
CA ASN A 67 5.73 0.28 9.48
C ASN A 67 7.08 0.81 9.02
N ASP A 68 8.17 0.07 9.26
CA ASP A 68 9.51 0.45 8.79
C ASP A 68 9.55 0.51 7.25
N PHE A 69 8.98 -0.51 6.60
CA PHE A 69 8.96 -0.61 5.15
C PHE A 69 8.18 0.54 4.50
N VAL A 70 6.99 0.86 5.00
CA VAL A 70 6.15 1.92 4.40
C VAL A 70 6.62 3.33 4.73
N THR A 71 7.38 3.51 5.82
CA THR A 71 7.99 4.79 6.19
C THR A 71 9.05 5.23 5.18
N VAL A 72 9.94 4.32 4.77
CA VAL A 72 10.99 4.63 3.78
C VAL A 72 10.33 5.12 2.48
N GLY A 73 10.65 6.31 2.00
CA GLY A 73 10.06 6.84 0.77
C GLY A 73 8.60 7.29 0.88
N CYS A 74 8.04 7.41 2.09
CA CYS A 74 6.64 7.80 2.32
C CYS A 74 5.63 7.02 1.43
N LYS A 75 5.76 5.68 1.38
CA LYS A 75 5.09 4.83 0.37
C LYS A 75 3.57 4.83 0.44
N ILE A 76 2.98 5.23 1.57
CA ILE A 76 1.52 5.18 1.75
C ILE A 76 0.84 6.19 0.85
N ASP A 77 1.25 7.45 0.92
CA ASP A 77 0.60 8.53 0.16
C ASP A 77 1.28 8.82 -1.18
N SER A 78 2.29 8.03 -1.55
CA SER A 78 3.00 8.24 -2.80
C SER A 78 2.11 8.03 -4.03
N SER A 79 2.45 8.76 -5.09
CA SER A 79 1.84 8.65 -6.41
C SER A 79 1.80 7.22 -6.94
N GLU A 80 2.84 6.43 -6.68
CA GLU A 80 2.86 4.99 -7.02
C GLU A 80 1.73 4.21 -6.36
N ASN A 81 1.50 4.43 -5.06
CA ASN A 81 0.43 3.73 -4.36
C ASN A 81 -0.95 4.20 -4.80
N ARG A 82 -1.12 5.50 -5.03
CA ARG A 82 -2.36 6.06 -5.57
C ARG A 82 -2.66 5.49 -6.96
N LEU A 83 -1.63 5.34 -7.80
CA LEU A 83 -1.75 4.73 -9.12
C LEU A 83 -2.15 3.25 -9.03
N ASP A 84 -1.60 2.49 -8.08
CA ASP A 84 -2.00 1.09 -7.84
C ASP A 84 -3.50 0.97 -7.56
N TYR A 85 -4.02 1.82 -6.68
CA TYR A 85 -5.45 1.87 -6.37
C TYR A 85 -6.31 2.34 -7.55
N TYR A 86 -5.81 3.29 -8.33
CA TYR A 86 -6.48 3.75 -9.55
C TYR A 86 -6.59 2.63 -10.59
N ILE A 87 -5.49 1.91 -10.86
CA ILE A 87 -5.46 0.77 -11.78
C ILE A 87 -6.40 -0.34 -11.31
N TYR A 88 -6.38 -0.64 -10.00
CA TYR A 88 -7.31 -1.60 -9.39
C TYR A 88 -8.76 -1.22 -9.70
N GLN A 89 -9.12 0.02 -9.36
CA GLN A 89 -10.47 0.51 -9.51
C GLN A 89 -10.93 0.45 -10.98
N TYR A 90 -10.09 0.97 -11.88
CA TYR A 90 -10.37 0.99 -13.31
C TYR A 90 -10.54 -0.43 -13.86
N GLY A 91 -9.64 -1.35 -13.49
CA GLY A 91 -9.68 -2.71 -14.00
C GLY A 91 -10.84 -3.54 -13.46
N VAL A 92 -11.24 -3.35 -12.19
CA VAL A 92 -12.48 -3.97 -11.67
C VAL A 92 -13.70 -3.45 -12.43
N PHE A 93 -13.77 -2.14 -12.69
CA PHE A 93 -14.88 -1.54 -13.43
C PHE A 93 -14.94 -2.01 -14.89
N ALA A 94 -13.80 -2.09 -15.57
CA ALA A 94 -13.69 -2.54 -16.94
C ALA A 94 -13.81 -4.07 -17.10
N GLY A 95 -14.02 -4.83 -16.01
CA GLY A 95 -14.09 -6.29 -16.03
C GLY A 95 -12.76 -6.97 -16.34
N LEU A 96 -11.64 -6.25 -16.18
CA LEU A 96 -10.29 -6.74 -16.41
C LEU A 96 -9.75 -7.54 -15.21
N PHE A 97 -10.28 -7.26 -14.01
CA PHE A 97 -9.95 -7.98 -12.78
C PHE A 97 -11.22 -8.34 -12.01
N SER A 98 -11.24 -9.51 -11.41
CA SER A 98 -12.17 -9.84 -10.35
C SER A 98 -11.56 -9.54 -8.96
N VAL A 99 -12.42 -9.28 -7.98
CA VAL A 99 -12.00 -9.12 -6.58
C VAL A 99 -11.27 -10.37 -6.07
N ASN A 100 -11.68 -11.56 -6.54
CA ASN A 100 -11.08 -12.83 -6.14
C ASN A 100 -9.67 -13.04 -6.71
N GLU A 101 -9.45 -12.66 -7.96
CA GLU A 101 -8.12 -12.65 -8.59
C GLU A 101 -7.15 -11.81 -7.75
N LEU A 102 -7.59 -10.63 -7.31
CA LEU A 102 -6.75 -9.72 -6.55
C LEU A 102 -6.53 -10.17 -5.11
N TYR A 103 -7.55 -10.75 -4.47
CA TYR A 103 -7.35 -11.44 -3.20
C TYR A 103 -6.28 -12.53 -3.32
N THR A 104 -6.30 -13.29 -4.42
CA THR A 104 -5.28 -14.31 -4.72
C THR A 104 -3.91 -13.70 -4.96
N LEU A 105 -3.82 -12.54 -5.62
CA LEU A 105 -2.55 -11.82 -5.79
C LEU A 105 -1.92 -11.42 -4.45
N VAL A 106 -2.73 -10.89 -3.53
CA VAL A 106 -2.26 -10.34 -2.25
C VAL A 106 -2.03 -11.43 -1.21
N TYR A 107 -2.93 -12.41 -1.13
CA TYR A 107 -2.97 -13.41 -0.05
C TYR A 107 -2.77 -14.86 -0.53
N GLY A 108 -2.84 -15.13 -1.84
CA GLY A 108 -2.71 -16.46 -2.45
C GLY A 108 -1.35 -16.69 -3.13
N GLU A 109 -1.25 -17.77 -3.92
CA GLU A 109 -0.11 -17.96 -4.82
C GLU A 109 -0.13 -16.90 -5.93
N VAL A 110 1.03 -16.32 -6.24
CA VAL A 110 1.16 -15.23 -7.20
C VAL A 110 0.62 -15.70 -8.56
N SER A 111 -0.56 -15.21 -8.94
CA SER A 111 -1.06 -15.36 -10.30
C SER A 111 -0.19 -14.49 -11.21
N GLU A 112 0.67 -15.11 -12.01
CA GLU A 112 1.53 -14.41 -12.98
C GLU A 112 0.73 -13.48 -13.92
N GLY A 113 -0.56 -13.77 -14.11
CA GLY A 113 -1.47 -12.97 -14.93
C GLY A 113 -1.75 -11.58 -14.35
N ILE A 114 -1.94 -11.43 -13.04
CA ILE A 114 -2.47 -10.15 -12.52
C ILE A 114 -1.37 -9.11 -12.40
N SER A 115 -0.17 -9.48 -11.92
CA SER A 115 0.94 -8.52 -11.89
C SER A 115 1.33 -8.05 -13.29
N SER A 116 1.32 -8.95 -14.28
CA SER A 116 1.60 -8.58 -15.67
C SER A 116 0.49 -7.68 -16.26
N LEU A 117 -0.76 -7.88 -15.87
CA LEU A 117 -1.84 -6.97 -16.24
C LEU A 117 -1.67 -5.58 -15.60
N PHE A 118 -1.25 -5.47 -14.33
CA PHE A 118 -0.91 -4.19 -13.71
C PHE A 118 0.21 -3.48 -14.47
N GLU A 119 1.27 -4.21 -14.84
CA GLU A 119 2.37 -3.69 -15.65
C GLU A 119 1.88 -3.17 -17.02
N GLN A 120 0.98 -3.92 -17.68
CA GLN A 120 0.37 -3.49 -18.94
C GLN A 120 -0.48 -2.22 -18.77
N GLN A 121 -1.27 -2.11 -17.70
CA GLN A 121 -2.06 -0.90 -17.45
C GLN A 121 -1.16 0.32 -17.23
N ARG A 122 -0.04 0.18 -16.51
CA ARG A 122 0.93 1.28 -16.29
C ARG A 122 1.54 1.84 -17.57
N ALA A 123 1.57 1.06 -18.64
CA ALA A 123 2.11 1.49 -19.93
C ALA A 123 1.10 2.30 -20.77
N LYS A 124 -0.18 2.37 -20.37
CA LYS A 124 -1.19 3.13 -21.10
C LYS A 124 -1.04 4.62 -20.88
N GLU A 125 -1.29 5.41 -21.93
CA GLU A 125 -1.07 6.86 -21.94
C GLU A 125 -1.91 7.59 -20.89
N ASP A 126 -3.17 7.20 -20.70
CA ASP A 126 -4.07 7.76 -19.69
C ASP A 126 -3.58 7.46 -18.26
N VAL A 127 -3.06 6.26 -18.02
CA VAL A 127 -2.49 5.87 -16.73
C VAL A 127 -1.17 6.60 -16.45
N VAL A 128 -0.33 6.82 -17.48
CA VAL A 128 0.89 7.62 -17.36
C VAL A 128 0.57 9.08 -17.03
N ALA A 129 -0.45 9.66 -17.69
CA ALA A 129 -0.92 11.00 -17.38
C ALA A 129 -1.43 11.11 -15.92
N MET A 130 -2.23 10.13 -15.48
CA MET A 130 -2.70 10.08 -14.08
C MET A 130 -1.57 9.95 -13.07
N ARG A 131 -0.51 9.20 -13.38
CA ARG A 131 0.69 9.10 -12.54
C ARG A 131 1.37 10.46 -12.37
N ALA A 132 1.51 11.22 -13.46
CA ALA A 132 2.09 12.56 -13.41
C ALA A 132 1.26 13.50 -12.53
N LEU A 133 -0.06 13.43 -12.62
CA LEU A 133 -0.96 14.20 -11.75
C LEU A 133 -0.77 13.84 -10.26
N PHE A 134 -0.72 12.55 -9.92
CA PHE A 134 -0.49 12.16 -8.52
C PHE A 134 0.89 12.54 -8.00
N ALA A 135 1.89 12.61 -8.88
CA ALA A 135 3.25 13.01 -8.50
C ALA A 135 3.35 14.49 -8.12
N GLU A 136 2.37 15.34 -8.47
CA GLU A 136 2.32 16.74 -8.02
C GLU A 136 2.09 16.86 -6.50
N ASP A 137 1.41 15.87 -5.91
CA ASP A 137 1.11 15.80 -4.47
C ASP A 137 2.19 15.05 -3.67
N ASP A 138 3.20 14.48 -4.34
CA ASP A 138 4.28 13.76 -3.68
C ASP A 138 5.10 14.70 -2.79
N GLN A 139 5.43 14.21 -1.60
CA GLN A 139 6.27 14.96 -0.68
C GLN A 139 7.68 15.14 -1.25
N SER A 140 8.26 16.32 -1.01
CA SER A 140 9.63 16.59 -1.48
C SER A 140 10.64 15.58 -0.91
N PRO A 141 11.72 15.25 -1.64
CA PRO A 141 12.76 14.34 -1.14
C PRO A 141 13.37 14.77 0.20
N ALA A 142 13.46 16.08 0.46
CA ALA A 142 13.95 16.62 1.72
C ALA A 142 12.98 16.34 2.88
N TYR A 143 11.67 16.48 2.65
CA TYR A 143 10.65 16.13 3.64
C TYR A 143 10.65 14.63 3.94
N ILE A 144 10.68 13.79 2.91
CA ILE A 144 10.75 12.33 3.04
C ILE A 144 11.97 11.93 3.88
N LYS A 145 13.15 12.46 3.54
CA LYS A 145 14.38 12.17 4.28
C LYS A 145 14.30 12.60 5.75
N ARG A 146 13.66 13.73 6.03
CA ARG A 146 13.43 14.19 7.40
C ARG A 146 12.50 13.21 8.16
N GLN A 147 11.38 12.82 7.57
CA GLN A 147 10.45 11.86 8.19
C GLN A 147 11.10 10.50 8.45
N GLU A 148 11.87 9.96 7.51
CA GLU A 148 12.65 8.74 7.73
C GLU A 148 13.62 8.89 8.91
N THR A 149 14.34 10.01 8.97
CA THR A 149 15.31 10.28 10.03
C THR A 149 14.62 10.34 11.40
N GLU A 150 13.51 11.09 11.50
CA GLU A 150 12.72 11.19 12.73
C GLU A 150 12.21 9.83 13.20
N TYR A 151 11.65 9.04 12.28
CA TYR A 151 11.14 7.70 12.57
C TYR A 151 12.23 6.73 13.03
N PHE A 152 13.32 6.57 12.26
CA PHE A 152 14.38 5.62 12.58
C PHE A 152 15.26 6.04 13.76
N ASN A 153 15.31 7.33 14.09
CA ASN A 153 15.87 7.76 15.38
C ASN A 153 15.03 7.25 16.57
N ALA A 154 13.70 7.13 16.41
CA ALA A 154 12.83 6.65 17.48
C ALA A 154 12.78 5.12 17.58
N VAL A 155 12.86 4.40 16.46
CA VAL A 155 12.72 2.93 16.44
C VAL A 155 14.05 2.16 16.36
N GLY A 156 15.16 2.83 16.05
CA GLY A 156 16.49 2.24 15.90
C GLY A 156 16.95 2.15 14.45
N TRP A 157 18.21 2.50 14.19
CA TRP A 157 18.77 2.58 12.84
C TRP A 157 19.00 1.21 12.18
N ASP A 158 19.14 0.13 12.95
CA ASP A 158 19.30 -1.23 12.41
C ASP A 158 18.09 -1.65 11.55
N ARG A 159 16.90 -1.14 11.89
CA ARG A 159 15.64 -1.37 11.16
C ARG A 159 15.61 -0.70 9.79
N ASN A 160 16.37 0.39 9.64
CA ASN A 160 16.42 1.16 8.39
C ASN A 160 17.10 0.36 7.27
N ALA A 161 18.19 -0.35 7.60
CA ALA A 161 18.94 -1.12 6.60
C ALA A 161 18.05 -2.16 5.90
N ILE A 162 17.29 -2.94 6.67
CA ILE A 162 16.35 -3.94 6.14
C ILE A 162 15.28 -3.27 5.27
N SER A 163 14.71 -2.17 5.75
CA SER A 163 13.62 -1.47 5.04
C SER A 163 14.08 -0.85 3.72
N LYS A 164 15.32 -0.35 3.66
CA LYS A 164 15.95 0.11 2.41
C LYS A 164 16.23 -1.05 1.47
N THR A 165 16.72 -2.18 1.97
CA THR A 165 16.89 -3.39 1.15
C THR A 165 15.57 -3.86 0.55
N LEU A 166 14.50 -3.92 1.35
CA LEU A 166 13.16 -4.26 0.86
C LEU A 166 12.64 -3.26 -0.17
N THR A 167 12.94 -1.97 0.02
CA THR A 167 12.59 -0.92 -0.95
C THR A 167 13.25 -1.17 -2.30
N VAL A 168 14.56 -1.43 -2.31
CA VAL A 168 15.30 -1.78 -3.53
C VAL A 168 14.74 -3.04 -4.18
N MET A 169 14.42 -4.08 -3.40
CA MET A 169 13.80 -5.31 -3.93
C MET A 169 12.43 -5.03 -4.58
N CYS A 170 11.60 -4.20 -3.95
CA CYS A 170 10.31 -3.77 -4.48
C CYS A 170 10.46 -2.96 -5.78
N GLU A 171 11.50 -2.15 -5.89
CA GLU A 171 11.78 -1.36 -7.10
C GLU A 171 12.23 -2.25 -8.27
N LEU A 172 13.06 -3.25 -7.98
CA LEU A 172 13.61 -4.20 -8.95
C LEU A 172 12.61 -5.27 -9.40
N ASN A 173 11.64 -5.63 -8.56
CA ASN A 173 10.63 -6.63 -8.87
C ASN A 173 9.22 -6.03 -8.80
N LYS A 174 8.64 -5.74 -9.97
CA LYS A 174 7.28 -5.16 -10.06
C LYS A 174 6.17 -6.12 -9.63
N LYS A 175 6.46 -7.41 -9.50
CA LYS A 175 5.55 -8.43 -8.94
C LYS A 175 5.70 -8.60 -7.43
N PHE A 176 6.55 -7.80 -6.79
CA PHE A 176 6.82 -7.91 -5.36
C PHE A 176 5.60 -7.50 -4.54
N VAL A 177 5.20 -8.37 -3.60
CA VAL A 177 4.15 -8.10 -2.62
C VAL A 177 4.75 -8.30 -1.22
N ALA A 178 4.70 -7.27 -0.39
CA ALA A 178 5.22 -7.30 0.97
C ALA A 178 4.14 -7.81 1.93
N ASP A 179 3.84 -9.11 1.84
CA ASP A 179 2.74 -9.76 2.55
C ASP A 179 3.19 -10.52 3.84
N SER A 180 2.25 -11.21 4.47
CA SER A 180 2.52 -11.97 5.70
C SER A 180 3.51 -13.12 5.54
N ARG A 181 3.77 -13.62 4.31
CA ARG A 181 4.81 -14.61 4.05
C ARG A 181 6.19 -13.96 4.18
N LEU A 182 6.38 -12.78 3.59
CA LEU A 182 7.62 -12.02 3.70
C LEU A 182 7.94 -11.69 5.16
N TRP A 183 6.96 -11.17 5.91
CA TRP A 183 7.17 -10.80 7.32
C TRP A 183 7.56 -12.01 8.17
N ARG A 184 6.91 -13.17 7.95
CA ARG A 184 7.27 -14.42 8.62
C ARG A 184 8.67 -14.92 8.24
N TRP A 185 9.08 -14.73 6.99
CA TRP A 185 10.43 -15.10 6.56
C TRP A 185 11.49 -14.20 7.21
N LEU A 186 11.31 -12.88 7.20
CA LEU A 186 12.25 -11.93 7.81
C LEU A 186 12.44 -12.19 9.31
N MET A 187 11.35 -12.45 10.04
CA MET A 187 11.41 -12.79 11.47
C MET A 187 12.22 -14.07 11.77
N LYS A 188 12.34 -14.99 10.80
CA LYS A 188 13.17 -16.19 10.93
C LYS A 188 14.62 -15.96 10.47
N ALA A 189 14.80 -15.16 9.42
CA ALA A 189 16.08 -14.93 8.77
C ALA A 189 16.96 -13.91 9.52
N VAL A 190 16.35 -12.97 10.24
CA VAL A 190 17.05 -11.97 11.05
C VAL A 190 16.84 -12.32 12.53
N PRO A 191 17.82 -12.94 13.20
CA PRO A 191 17.65 -13.35 14.59
C PRO A 191 17.45 -12.16 15.53
N PRO A 192 16.77 -12.34 16.68
CA PRO A 192 16.37 -11.27 17.59
C PRO A 192 17.48 -10.50 18.31
N SER A 193 18.76 -10.68 17.98
CA SER A 193 19.90 -10.13 18.74
C SER A 193 20.10 -8.60 18.64
N GLY A 194 19.01 -7.86 18.40
CA GLY A 194 18.89 -6.40 18.51
C GLY A 194 17.43 -5.91 18.57
N TRP A 195 16.44 -6.81 18.64
CA TRP A 195 15.02 -6.44 18.49
C TRP A 195 14.25 -6.34 19.81
N ILE A 196 14.81 -6.90 20.91
CA ILE A 196 14.16 -6.96 22.22
C ILE A 196 15.22 -6.81 23.33
N GLU A 197 15.85 -5.65 23.41
CA GLU A 197 16.45 -5.14 24.64
C GLU A 197 16.36 -3.61 24.52
N ASP A 198 16.05 -2.92 25.62
CA ASP A 198 15.81 -1.46 25.70
C ASP A 198 14.42 -0.91 25.34
N ARG A 199 13.38 -1.53 25.90
CA ARG A 199 12.30 -0.72 26.51
C ARG A 199 12.18 -1.05 27.99
N LYS A 200 12.97 -0.36 28.81
CA LYS A 200 12.67 -0.14 30.23
C LYS A 200 11.92 1.18 30.37
#